data_AF-A0A7C1JDU0-F1
#
_entry.id   AF-A0A7C1JDU0-F1
#
_cell.length_a   1.000
_cell.length_b   1.000
_cell.length_c   1.000
_cell.angle_alpha   90.00
_cell.angle_beta   90.00
_cell.angle_gamma   90.00
#
_symmetry.space_group_name_H-M   'P 1'
#
loop_
_entity.id
_entity.type
_entity.pdbx_description
1 polymer ?
#
loop_
_entity_poly.entity_id
_entity_poly.type
_entity_poly.pdbx_seq_one_letter_code
_entity_poly.pdbx_strand_id
1 'polypeptide(L)'
;MKKRFLLLILLFVPTLLYAQLKIEAQRVFYDGAQRLIHFQGEVRGWDEDRYFEGDELFYWPDEKKVLIKGNCLLKEGEDWIRGDKIFFDLERKEGEIENGKIFISQRHFYVTGKQIKKIGPDRYTVEEASLTSCDDEKPPWKFTAKSLEVQVEGYGKVSWLSLKVKELPLFSIPWAIFPVKTERQTGFLIPSFEMSSRYGPQVTLPFFLVLSENQDLTFYLTRHGDGRGRGFKGGIEYRYALKRTDQGEIRVFGLHDEVLHKQRWAIFSRQKGTLPYGIKGILNLNLVSDDEYVWDFEDDLFEESRREARSKRTLESTFFLSKTWPFGEAILKCVYFQDLTTEEDEKTLHRLPELTFRLFRKEILKSGLYFETEAEGVNFFRKEGYRGQRFQMIPKLSHPIKVYGFLNFEPWALLRTSLYFTQNQKDPYKSFSYRLLPEGGFSLSALGFKNYRLFSQEFLHLLEPNLNFFLRPKVKQSNNPIYESSDRLKEEALFTAELRQRFQSQGKEVLWFKISQPYDLFPGLKGKERLKPLSMQLKFNPYSQLSLSAELNYEYWSQKIKQFNSNINFSYGKLSLRGDYTYDKSIQVESL
;
A
#
# COMPACT_ATOMS: atom_id res chain seq x y z
N MET A 1 -20.78 7.80 -2.59
CA MET A 1 -21.31 9.15 -2.86
C MET A 1 -22.80 9.16 -2.58
N LYS A 2 -23.21 9.67 -1.41
CA LYS A 2 -24.63 9.85 -1.08
C LYS A 2 -25.04 11.24 -1.55
N LYS A 3 -26.00 11.30 -2.49
CA LYS A 3 -27.00 12.32 -2.89
C LYS A 3 -27.02 13.77 -2.36
N ARG A 4 -26.09 14.25 -1.54
CA ARG A 4 -26.13 15.58 -0.87
C ARG A 4 -25.49 16.71 -1.66
N PHE A 5 -24.82 16.42 -2.79
CA PHE A 5 -23.98 17.41 -3.48
C PHE A 5 -24.76 18.58 -4.12
N LEU A 6 -26.09 18.57 -4.19
CA LEU A 6 -26.81 19.48 -5.08
C LEU A 6 -28.26 19.83 -4.75
N LEU A 7 -28.63 19.76 -3.47
CA LEU A 7 -30.00 20.00 -3.03
C LEU A 7 -30.32 21.45 -2.63
N LEU A 8 -29.29 22.32 -2.54
CA LEU A 8 -29.39 23.72 -2.07
C LEU A 8 -30.32 24.64 -2.87
N ILE A 9 -30.79 24.25 -4.06
CA ILE A 9 -31.78 25.03 -4.85
C ILE A 9 -32.88 24.12 -5.43
N LEU A 10 -32.95 22.84 -5.05
CA LEU A 10 -33.75 21.82 -5.77
C LEU A 10 -35.01 21.34 -5.03
N LEU A 11 -35.33 21.91 -3.86
CA LEU A 11 -36.54 21.53 -3.10
C LEU A 11 -37.44 22.69 -2.71
N PHE A 12 -37.46 23.73 -3.52
CA PHE A 12 -38.54 24.70 -3.49
C PHE A 12 -39.67 24.17 -4.42
N VAL A 13 -40.55 23.32 -3.87
CA VAL A 13 -41.83 22.73 -4.38
C VAL A 13 -41.78 21.27 -4.92
N PRO A 14 -42.65 20.31 -4.49
CA PRO A 14 -43.83 20.39 -3.60
C PRO A 14 -43.75 19.44 -2.38
N THR A 15 -43.42 19.96 -1.21
CA THR A 15 -43.91 19.45 0.09
C THR A 15 -44.76 20.50 0.82
N LEU A 16 -45.33 21.44 0.06
CA LEU A 16 -46.30 22.41 0.59
C LEU A 16 -47.67 21.81 0.95
N LEU A 17 -47.87 20.50 0.76
CA LEU A 17 -49.12 19.84 1.14
C LEU A 17 -49.07 19.13 2.51
N TYR A 18 -47.91 19.01 3.16
CA TYR A 18 -47.82 18.32 4.46
C TYR A 18 -46.88 18.96 5.49
N ALA A 19 -45.98 19.87 5.11
CA ALA A 19 -45.19 20.65 6.06
C ALA A 19 -45.82 22.05 6.28
N GLN A 20 -46.00 22.45 7.54
CA GLN A 20 -46.51 23.78 7.88
C GLN A 20 -45.41 24.83 7.63
N LEU A 21 -45.36 25.40 6.42
CA LEU A 21 -44.54 26.58 6.14
C LEU A 21 -45.00 27.72 7.06
N LYS A 22 -44.14 28.12 8.00
CA LYS A 22 -44.40 29.23 8.92
C LYS A 22 -43.60 30.44 8.48
N ILE A 23 -44.26 31.57 8.27
CA ILE A 23 -43.63 32.86 7.93
C ILE A 23 -44.02 33.88 8.99
N GLU A 24 -43.04 34.57 9.56
CA GLU A 24 -43.17 35.69 10.48
C GLU A 24 -42.63 36.96 9.81
N ALA A 25 -43.35 38.07 9.97
CA ALA A 25 -42.95 39.38 9.50
C ALA A 25 -43.68 40.45 10.32
N GLN A 26 -43.15 41.68 10.35
CA GLN A 26 -43.79 42.79 11.07
C GLN A 26 -45.09 43.23 10.39
N ARG A 27 -45.13 43.23 9.05
CA ARG A 27 -46.30 43.62 8.26
C ARG A 27 -46.49 42.68 7.08
N VAL A 28 -47.75 42.41 6.76
CA VAL A 28 -48.13 41.62 5.58
C VAL A 28 -49.15 42.43 4.78
N PHE A 29 -48.84 42.66 3.51
CA PHE A 29 -49.71 43.33 2.55
C PHE A 29 -50.15 42.33 1.49
N TYR A 30 -51.43 42.41 1.10
CA TYR A 30 -51.94 41.66 -0.05
C TYR A 30 -52.40 42.65 -1.11
N ASP A 31 -51.74 42.61 -2.27
CA ASP A 31 -52.17 43.34 -3.46
C ASP A 31 -53.03 42.40 -4.31
N GLY A 32 -54.35 42.61 -4.28
CA GLY A 32 -55.31 41.80 -5.03
C GLY A 32 -55.27 42.02 -6.55
N ALA A 33 -54.75 43.15 -7.04
CA ALA A 33 -54.61 43.41 -8.47
C ALA A 33 -53.43 42.64 -9.08
N GLN A 34 -52.33 42.55 -8.33
CA GLN A 34 -51.13 41.82 -8.73
C GLN A 34 -51.08 40.38 -8.18
N ARG A 35 -52.04 40.00 -7.33
CA ARG A 35 -52.06 38.74 -6.57
C ARG A 35 -50.71 38.49 -5.87
N LEU A 36 -50.20 39.54 -5.24
CA LEU A 36 -48.90 39.56 -4.57
C LEU A 36 -49.09 39.61 -3.06
N ILE A 37 -48.39 38.75 -2.33
CA ILE A 37 -48.26 38.83 -0.87
C ILE A 37 -46.88 39.42 -0.57
N HIS A 38 -46.85 40.58 0.07
CA HIS A 38 -45.64 41.27 0.46
C HIS A 38 -45.48 41.26 1.98
N PHE A 39 -44.44 40.60 2.47
CA PHE A 39 -44.04 40.57 3.87
C PHE A 39 -42.91 41.59 4.07
N GLN A 40 -43.05 42.46 5.05
CA GLN A 40 -42.11 43.54 5.31
C GLN A 40 -41.71 43.60 6.78
N GLY A 41 -40.41 43.77 7.02
CA GLY A 41 -39.80 43.96 8.33
C GLY A 41 -39.47 42.62 9.01
N GLU A 42 -38.16 42.33 9.09
CA GLU A 42 -37.57 41.12 9.71
C GLU A 42 -38.32 39.85 9.31
N VAL A 43 -38.41 39.58 8.00
CA VAL A 43 -39.08 38.38 7.51
C VAL A 43 -38.26 37.16 7.89
N ARG A 44 -38.89 36.19 8.55
CA ARG A 44 -38.30 34.90 8.89
C ARG A 44 -39.26 33.78 8.50
N GLY A 45 -38.74 32.69 7.95
CA GLY A 45 -39.58 31.54 7.65
C GLY A 45 -38.88 30.21 7.86
N TRP A 46 -39.69 29.20 8.17
CA TRP A 46 -39.24 27.84 8.49
C TRP A 46 -40.07 26.81 7.74
N ASP A 47 -39.37 25.79 7.21
CA ASP A 47 -39.96 24.62 6.56
C ASP A 47 -39.07 23.39 6.86
N GLU A 48 -39.50 22.52 7.77
CA GLU A 48 -38.72 21.36 8.26
C GLU A 48 -37.28 21.73 8.68
N ASP A 49 -36.27 21.33 7.89
CA ASP A 49 -34.84 21.59 8.11
C ASP A 49 -34.34 22.88 7.44
N ARG A 50 -35.26 23.72 6.93
CA ARG A 50 -34.96 24.95 6.18
C ARG A 50 -35.35 26.20 6.93
N TYR A 51 -34.52 27.22 6.79
CA TYR A 51 -34.72 28.54 7.36
C TYR A 51 -34.39 29.61 6.32
N PHE A 52 -35.23 30.65 6.22
CA PHE A 52 -34.89 31.84 5.45
C PHE A 52 -35.15 33.13 6.22
N GLU A 53 -34.39 34.16 5.91
CA GLU A 53 -34.46 35.50 6.50
C GLU A 53 -34.22 36.58 5.44
N GLY A 54 -34.86 37.74 5.60
CA GLY A 54 -34.59 38.96 4.84
C GLY A 54 -35.41 40.16 5.31
N ASP A 55 -35.15 41.33 4.75
CA ASP A 55 -35.85 42.57 5.13
C ASP A 55 -37.27 42.64 4.51
N GLU A 56 -37.40 42.16 3.27
CA GLU A 56 -38.67 42.08 2.52
C GLU A 56 -38.79 40.75 1.77
N LEU A 57 -40.01 40.21 1.70
CA LEU A 57 -40.35 39.02 0.90
C LEU A 57 -41.60 39.29 0.06
N PHE A 58 -41.46 39.11 -1.25
CA PHE A 58 -42.53 39.20 -2.23
C PHE A 58 -42.84 37.79 -2.73
N TYR A 59 -44.10 37.37 -2.58
CA TYR A 59 -44.57 36.06 -3.02
C TYR A 59 -45.75 36.20 -3.96
N TRP A 60 -45.61 35.68 -5.18
CA TRP A 60 -46.67 35.57 -6.18
C TRP A 60 -47.16 34.11 -6.21
N PRO A 61 -48.30 33.77 -5.57
CA PRO A 61 -48.75 32.39 -5.43
C PRO A 61 -49.09 31.72 -6.76
N ASP A 62 -49.72 32.46 -7.67
CA ASP A 62 -50.16 31.95 -8.99
C ASP A 62 -48.97 31.62 -9.89
N GLU A 63 -47.98 32.51 -9.93
CA GLU A 63 -46.75 32.32 -10.70
C GLU A 63 -45.72 31.45 -9.95
N LYS A 64 -45.99 31.13 -8.68
CA LYS A 64 -45.07 30.44 -7.78
C LYS A 64 -43.67 31.07 -7.79
N LYS A 65 -43.61 32.40 -7.64
CA LYS A 65 -42.35 33.15 -7.57
C LYS A 65 -42.14 33.74 -6.19
N VAL A 66 -40.90 33.71 -5.71
CA VAL A 66 -40.48 34.29 -4.43
C VAL A 66 -39.31 35.23 -4.68
N LEU A 67 -39.36 36.40 -4.10
CA LEU A 67 -38.26 37.36 -4.10
C LEU A 67 -38.01 37.84 -2.67
N ILE A 68 -36.80 37.61 -2.17
CA ILE A 68 -36.32 38.10 -0.88
C ILE A 68 -35.32 39.22 -1.14
N LYS A 69 -35.43 40.33 -0.41
CA LYS A 69 -34.52 41.48 -0.49
C LYS A 69 -34.01 41.86 0.88
N GLY A 70 -32.76 42.29 0.92
CA GLY A 70 -32.10 42.84 2.10
C GLY A 70 -31.68 41.75 3.08
N ASN A 71 -30.37 41.71 3.40
CA ASN A 71 -29.75 40.76 4.33
C ASN A 71 -30.22 39.31 4.18
N CYS A 72 -30.37 38.85 2.92
CA CYS A 72 -31.00 37.56 2.66
C CYS A 72 -30.12 36.44 3.21
N LEU A 73 -30.69 35.54 3.99
CA LEU A 73 -30.04 34.31 4.46
C LEU A 73 -30.98 33.14 4.18
N LEU A 74 -30.49 32.13 3.48
CA LEU A 74 -31.16 30.84 3.31
C LEU A 74 -30.26 29.77 3.93
N LYS A 75 -30.82 28.88 4.74
CA LYS A 75 -30.10 27.80 5.42
C LYS A 75 -30.85 26.49 5.25
N GLU A 76 -30.12 25.42 4.94
CA GLU A 76 -30.64 24.05 4.87
C GLU A 76 -29.64 23.11 5.55
N GLY A 77 -30.00 22.58 6.72
CA GLY A 77 -29.05 21.83 7.55
C GLY A 77 -27.83 22.66 7.98
N GLU A 78 -26.63 22.27 7.54
CA GLU A 78 -25.37 22.97 7.81
C GLU A 78 -24.95 23.93 6.68
N ASP A 79 -25.60 23.85 5.51
CA ASP A 79 -25.28 24.68 4.36
C ASP A 79 -26.07 26.00 4.42
N TRP A 80 -25.49 27.08 3.90
CA TRP A 80 -26.17 28.38 3.86
C TRP A 80 -25.78 29.23 2.65
N ILE A 81 -26.68 30.14 2.30
CA ILE A 81 -26.56 31.12 1.24
C ILE A 81 -26.87 32.50 1.81
N ARG A 82 -26.02 33.47 1.54
CA ARG A 82 -26.25 34.89 1.81
C ARG A 82 -26.24 35.70 0.53
N GLY A 83 -26.99 36.79 0.48
CA GLY A 83 -26.95 37.74 -0.63
C GLY A 83 -27.81 38.97 -0.38
N ASP A 84 -27.69 39.96 -1.26
CA ASP A 84 -28.48 41.19 -1.15
C ASP A 84 -29.92 40.97 -1.63
N LYS A 85 -30.07 40.07 -2.61
CA LYS A 85 -31.35 39.74 -3.24
C LYS A 85 -31.34 38.28 -3.67
N ILE A 86 -32.42 37.55 -3.36
CA ILE A 86 -32.60 36.15 -3.75
C ILE A 86 -33.97 36.01 -4.43
N PHE A 87 -33.97 35.62 -5.69
CA PHE A 87 -35.16 35.32 -6.48
C PHE A 87 -35.24 33.82 -6.76
N PHE A 88 -36.44 33.26 -6.67
CA PHE A 88 -36.74 31.89 -7.05
C PHE A 88 -38.02 31.82 -7.89
N ASP A 89 -37.94 31.09 -8.99
CA ASP A 89 -39.09 30.60 -9.76
C ASP A 89 -39.27 29.12 -9.42
N LEU A 90 -40.28 28.83 -8.60
CA LEU A 90 -40.49 27.50 -8.04
C LEU A 90 -41.03 26.52 -9.08
N GLU A 91 -41.69 27.02 -10.13
CA GLU A 91 -42.22 26.17 -11.20
C GLU A 91 -41.10 25.73 -12.15
N ARG A 92 -40.25 26.66 -12.57
CA ARG A 92 -39.11 26.39 -13.46
C ARG A 92 -37.89 25.82 -12.74
N LYS A 93 -37.87 25.89 -11.40
CA LYS A 93 -36.70 25.56 -10.56
C LYS A 93 -35.49 26.41 -10.94
N GLU A 94 -35.74 27.67 -11.25
CA GLU A 94 -34.74 28.67 -11.57
C GLU A 94 -34.55 29.58 -10.35
N GLY A 95 -33.37 30.16 -10.23
CA GLY A 95 -33.07 31.05 -9.11
C GLY A 95 -31.94 32.00 -9.44
N GLU A 96 -31.94 33.15 -8.79
CA GLU A 96 -30.93 34.18 -8.97
C GLU A 96 -30.57 34.79 -7.62
N ILE A 97 -29.28 34.89 -7.35
CA ILE A 97 -28.73 35.51 -6.15
C ILE A 97 -27.77 36.62 -6.60
N GLU A 98 -27.99 37.82 -6.06
CA GLU A 98 -27.13 38.98 -6.27
C GLU A 98 -26.16 39.13 -5.08
N ASN A 99 -24.87 39.35 -5.38
CA ASN A 99 -23.77 39.39 -4.41
C ASN A 99 -23.79 38.20 -3.45
N GLY A 100 -23.92 37.01 -4.03
CA GLY A 100 -24.10 35.76 -3.29
C GLY A 100 -22.83 35.24 -2.63
N LYS A 101 -22.95 34.74 -1.40
CA LYS A 101 -21.96 33.90 -0.71
C LYS A 101 -22.62 32.60 -0.26
N ILE A 102 -22.12 31.48 -0.75
CA ILE A 102 -22.62 30.13 -0.47
C ILE A 102 -21.56 29.40 0.35
N PHE A 103 -21.97 28.72 1.41
CA PHE A 103 -21.14 27.80 2.17
C PHE A 103 -21.66 26.38 2.05
N ILE A 104 -20.75 25.44 1.79
CA ILE A 104 -21.05 24.03 1.61
C ILE A 104 -20.22 23.22 2.62
N SER A 105 -20.93 22.70 3.62
CA SER A 105 -20.39 22.00 4.79
C SER A 105 -19.62 20.73 4.43
N GLN A 106 -20.11 19.94 3.48
CA GLN A 106 -19.57 18.60 3.18
C GLN A 106 -18.08 18.59 2.82
N ARG A 107 -17.60 19.65 2.16
CA ARG A 107 -16.17 19.81 1.82
C ARG A 107 -15.55 21.09 2.40
N HIS A 108 -16.29 21.79 3.27
CA HIS A 108 -15.86 23.03 3.92
C HIS A 108 -15.37 24.08 2.91
N PHE A 109 -16.24 24.48 1.97
CA PHE A 109 -15.87 25.47 0.95
C PHE A 109 -16.90 26.58 0.80
N TYR A 110 -16.38 27.75 0.44
CA TYR A 110 -17.12 28.96 0.17
C TYR A 110 -17.08 29.27 -1.32
N VAL A 111 -18.24 29.63 -1.88
CA VAL A 111 -18.38 30.14 -3.24
C VAL A 111 -18.98 31.53 -3.16
N THR A 112 -18.33 32.52 -3.76
CA THR A 112 -18.91 33.86 -3.92
C THR A 112 -19.11 34.17 -5.38
N GLY A 113 -20.07 35.02 -5.70
CA GLY A 113 -20.26 35.54 -7.05
C GLY A 113 -21.10 36.81 -7.02
N LYS A 114 -20.83 37.71 -7.96
CA LYS A 114 -21.63 38.92 -8.14
C LYS A 114 -23.05 38.59 -8.58
N GLN A 115 -23.18 37.59 -9.45
CA GLN A 115 -24.47 37.06 -9.88
C GLN A 115 -24.37 35.54 -9.96
N ILE A 116 -25.20 34.84 -9.17
CA ILE A 116 -25.31 33.39 -9.16
C ILE A 116 -26.68 33.03 -9.70
N LYS A 117 -26.73 32.37 -10.85
CA LYS A 117 -27.98 31.96 -11.51
C LYS A 117 -28.06 30.45 -11.58
N LYS A 118 -29.24 29.92 -11.30
CA LYS A 118 -29.68 28.58 -11.65
C LYS A 118 -30.60 28.71 -12.85
N ILE A 119 -30.18 28.16 -13.98
CA ILE A 119 -30.84 28.28 -15.29
C ILE A 119 -31.58 26.98 -15.68
N GLY A 120 -31.84 26.11 -14.70
CA GLY A 120 -32.52 24.83 -14.87
C GLY A 120 -32.23 23.86 -13.73
N PRO A 121 -32.72 22.61 -13.80
CA PRO A 121 -32.59 21.65 -12.70
C PRO A 121 -31.13 21.32 -12.36
N ASP A 122 -30.23 21.31 -13.33
CA ASP A 122 -28.85 20.83 -13.17
C ASP A 122 -27.79 21.81 -13.71
N ARG A 123 -28.16 23.06 -14.03
CA ARG A 123 -27.24 24.05 -14.62
C ARG A 123 -27.18 25.34 -13.81
N TYR A 124 -25.95 25.80 -13.59
CA TYR A 124 -25.62 26.94 -12.76
C TYR A 124 -24.62 27.83 -13.48
N THR A 125 -24.74 29.14 -13.32
CA THR A 125 -23.77 30.13 -13.81
C THR A 125 -23.42 31.10 -12.71
N VAL A 126 -22.14 31.41 -12.59
CA VAL A 126 -21.61 32.37 -11.61
C VAL A 126 -20.74 33.38 -12.34
N GLU A 127 -21.08 34.66 -12.21
CA GLU A 127 -20.26 35.77 -12.67
C GLU A 127 -19.36 36.29 -11.55
N GLU A 128 -18.11 36.61 -11.89
CA GLU A 128 -17.08 37.04 -10.94
C GLU A 128 -16.94 36.05 -9.76
N ALA A 129 -16.85 34.76 -10.11
CA ALA A 129 -16.81 33.67 -9.15
C ALA A 129 -15.53 33.70 -8.30
N SER A 130 -15.63 33.39 -7.01
CA SER A 130 -14.50 33.03 -6.19
C SER A 130 -14.76 31.76 -5.37
N LEU A 131 -13.73 30.95 -5.16
CA LEU A 131 -13.80 29.70 -4.42
C LEU A 131 -12.61 29.54 -3.47
N THR A 132 -12.88 29.24 -2.20
CA THR A 132 -11.87 28.98 -1.17
C THR A 132 -12.40 27.99 -0.13
N SER A 133 -11.50 27.26 0.54
CA SER A 133 -11.85 26.46 1.73
C SER A 133 -11.43 27.12 3.04
N CYS A 134 -11.01 28.38 3.02
CA CYS A 134 -10.62 29.13 4.20
C CYS A 134 -11.80 29.95 4.74
N ASP A 135 -11.94 30.02 6.06
CA ASP A 135 -13.04 30.73 6.74
C ASP A 135 -12.82 32.25 6.82
N ASP A 136 -11.57 32.70 6.69
CA ASP A 136 -11.20 34.11 6.78
C ASP A 136 -11.89 34.96 5.70
N GLU A 137 -12.34 36.17 6.05
CA GLU A 137 -12.86 37.13 5.06
C GLU A 137 -11.85 37.45 3.96
N LYS A 138 -10.56 37.43 4.31
CA LYS A 138 -9.43 37.59 3.40
C LYS A 138 -8.64 36.28 3.37
N PRO A 139 -9.09 35.29 2.58
CA PRO A 139 -8.47 33.99 2.59
C PRO A 139 -7.04 34.06 2.06
N PRO A 140 -6.09 33.31 2.64
CA PRO A 140 -4.71 33.28 2.17
C PRO A 140 -4.59 32.77 0.73
N TRP A 141 -5.59 32.05 0.23
CA TRP A 141 -5.71 31.69 -1.17
C TRP A 141 -7.18 31.61 -1.61
N LYS A 142 -7.42 31.91 -2.89
CA LYS A 142 -8.73 31.75 -3.53
C LYS A 142 -8.55 31.52 -5.03
N PHE A 143 -9.40 30.69 -5.62
CA PHE A 143 -9.60 30.71 -7.06
C PHE A 143 -10.55 31.85 -7.40
N THR A 144 -10.26 32.60 -8.47
CA THR A 144 -11.16 33.60 -9.04
C THR A 144 -11.38 33.30 -10.51
N ALA A 145 -12.59 33.51 -11.00
CA ALA A 145 -12.92 33.35 -12.41
C ALA A 145 -13.87 34.45 -12.88
N LYS A 146 -13.78 34.82 -14.16
CA LYS A 146 -14.68 35.82 -14.75
C LYS A 146 -16.10 35.27 -14.90
N SER A 147 -16.21 34.04 -15.41
CA SER A 147 -17.47 33.31 -15.51
C SER A 147 -17.23 31.83 -15.29
N LEU A 148 -18.13 31.21 -14.54
CA LEU A 148 -18.17 29.78 -14.25
C LEU A 148 -19.55 29.25 -14.62
N GLU A 149 -19.61 28.27 -15.51
CA GLU A 149 -20.80 27.50 -15.84
C GLU A 149 -20.62 26.08 -15.29
N VAL A 150 -21.57 25.57 -14.53
CA VAL A 150 -21.53 24.21 -13.96
C VAL A 150 -22.77 23.45 -14.38
N GLN A 151 -22.56 22.29 -14.99
CA GLN A 151 -23.60 21.31 -15.23
C GLN A 151 -23.34 20.04 -14.40
N VAL A 152 -24.27 19.72 -13.50
CA VAL A 152 -24.30 18.43 -12.79
C VAL A 152 -24.44 17.31 -13.79
N GLU A 153 -23.77 16.17 -13.63
CA GLU A 153 -23.90 15.15 -14.68
C GLU A 153 -22.98 15.44 -15.88
N GLY A 154 -22.29 16.58 -15.87
CA GLY A 154 -21.67 17.19 -17.04
C GLY A 154 -20.31 17.81 -16.75
N TYR A 155 -20.12 19.04 -17.20
CA TYR A 155 -18.85 19.74 -17.12
C TYR A 155 -19.03 21.11 -16.47
N GLY A 156 -18.01 21.49 -15.71
CA GLY A 156 -17.76 22.87 -15.31
C GLY A 156 -16.88 23.54 -16.36
N LYS A 157 -17.33 24.66 -16.91
CA LYS A 157 -16.56 25.52 -17.81
C LYS A 157 -16.22 26.79 -17.06
N VAL A 158 -14.95 27.15 -17.04
CA VAL A 158 -14.48 28.35 -16.36
C VAL A 158 -13.67 29.21 -17.31
N SER A 159 -13.87 30.52 -17.24
CA SER A 159 -13.15 31.51 -18.05
C SER A 159 -12.31 32.41 -17.16
N TRP A 160 -11.07 32.65 -17.59
CA TRP A 160 -10.07 33.41 -16.83
C TRP A 160 -9.91 32.92 -15.39
N LEU A 161 -9.69 31.61 -15.23
CA LEU A 161 -9.43 31.01 -13.92
C LEU A 161 -8.05 31.45 -13.45
N SER A 162 -7.98 32.06 -12.28
CA SER A 162 -6.74 32.45 -11.63
C SER A 162 -6.69 31.94 -10.19
N LEU A 163 -5.57 31.33 -9.82
CA LEU A 163 -5.26 31.07 -8.41
C LEU A 163 -4.57 32.31 -7.84
N LYS A 164 -5.20 32.94 -6.84
CA LYS A 164 -4.60 34.03 -6.08
C LYS A 164 -4.11 33.53 -4.74
N VAL A 165 -2.89 33.89 -4.36
CA VAL A 165 -2.39 33.78 -2.99
C VAL A 165 -2.36 35.20 -2.41
N LYS A 166 -3.13 35.41 -1.35
CA LYS A 166 -3.60 36.73 -0.92
C LYS A 166 -4.27 37.44 -2.11
N GLU A 167 -3.69 38.55 -2.57
CA GLU A 167 -4.16 39.30 -3.74
C GLU A 167 -3.24 39.17 -4.96
N LEU A 168 -2.18 38.35 -4.87
CA LEU A 168 -1.24 38.10 -5.97
C LEU A 168 -1.69 36.91 -6.81
N PRO A 169 -1.93 37.07 -8.13
CA PRO A 169 -2.23 35.96 -9.03
C PRO A 169 -0.97 35.12 -9.28
N LEU A 170 -0.99 33.84 -8.91
CA LEU A 170 0.11 32.89 -9.18
C LEU A 170 0.10 32.39 -10.62
N PHE A 171 -1.08 32.06 -11.13
CA PHE A 171 -1.27 31.71 -12.53
C PHE A 171 -2.68 32.11 -12.98
N SER A 172 -2.86 32.25 -14.29
CA SER A 172 -4.14 32.54 -14.91
C SER A 172 -4.26 31.77 -16.22
N ILE A 173 -5.36 31.03 -16.41
CA ILE A 173 -5.66 30.31 -17.65
C ILE A 173 -6.94 30.88 -18.27
N PRO A 174 -6.96 31.13 -19.60
CA PRO A 174 -8.06 31.82 -20.26
C PRO A 174 -9.36 31.02 -20.26
N TRP A 175 -9.26 29.70 -20.29
CA TRP A 175 -10.39 28.79 -20.17
C TRP A 175 -9.92 27.47 -19.55
N ALA A 176 -10.81 26.83 -18.79
CA ALA A 176 -10.63 25.48 -18.29
C ALA A 176 -11.97 24.74 -18.31
N ILE A 177 -11.89 23.42 -18.49
CA ILE A 177 -13.05 22.53 -18.38
C ILE A 177 -12.69 21.47 -17.35
N PHE A 178 -13.56 21.26 -16.37
CA PHE A 178 -13.39 20.21 -15.37
C PHE A 178 -14.67 19.35 -15.30
N PRO A 179 -14.55 18.04 -15.12
CA PRO A 179 -15.71 17.17 -14.99
C PRO A 179 -16.42 17.46 -13.65
N VAL A 180 -17.75 17.60 -13.70
CA VAL A 180 -18.64 17.68 -12.52
C VAL A 180 -19.54 16.45 -12.53
N LYS A 181 -18.88 15.30 -12.69
CA LYS A 181 -19.50 13.98 -12.69
C LYS A 181 -19.04 13.18 -11.49
N THR A 182 -19.89 12.29 -11.04
CA THR A 182 -19.58 11.38 -9.94
C THR A 182 -18.79 10.14 -10.40
N GLU A 183 -18.72 9.90 -11.70
CA GLU A 183 -18.08 8.74 -12.32
C GLU A 183 -16.69 9.06 -12.91
N ARG A 184 -15.88 8.01 -13.13
CA ARG A 184 -14.55 8.12 -13.76
C ARG A 184 -14.71 8.60 -15.21
N GLN A 185 -13.84 9.49 -15.70
CA GLN A 185 -13.93 10.05 -17.06
C GLN A 185 -12.56 10.13 -17.74
N THR A 186 -12.54 10.04 -19.06
CA THR A 186 -11.35 10.26 -19.91
C THR A 186 -10.98 11.74 -19.96
N GLY A 187 -9.70 12.08 -19.87
CA GLY A 187 -9.20 13.44 -20.00
C GLY A 187 -7.76 13.63 -19.50
N PHE A 188 -7.25 14.85 -19.64
CA PHE A 188 -5.96 15.22 -19.07
C PHE A 188 -6.04 15.28 -17.55
N LEU A 189 -5.05 14.69 -16.88
CA LEU A 189 -4.83 14.88 -15.45
C LEU A 189 -4.03 16.17 -15.22
N ILE A 190 -3.98 16.61 -13.96
CA ILE A 190 -3.16 17.76 -13.57
C ILE A 190 -1.69 17.43 -13.91
N PRO A 191 -0.99 18.29 -14.69
CA PRO A 191 0.41 18.08 -15.00
C PRO A 191 1.25 18.19 -13.73
N SER A 192 2.28 17.35 -13.61
CA SER A 192 3.26 17.46 -12.53
C SER A 192 4.50 18.22 -12.98
N PHE A 193 5.03 19.03 -12.07
CA PHE A 193 6.27 19.79 -12.25
C PHE A 193 7.24 19.36 -11.16
N GLU A 194 8.38 18.83 -11.55
CA GLU A 194 9.40 18.33 -10.63
C GLU A 194 10.73 19.01 -10.91
N MET A 195 11.56 19.17 -9.88
CA MET A 195 12.90 19.71 -10.02
C MET A 195 13.90 18.67 -9.54
N SER A 196 14.65 18.09 -10.48
CA SER A 196 15.70 17.12 -10.18
C SER A 196 17.05 17.84 -10.06
N SER A 197 17.82 17.51 -9.03
CA SER A 197 19.21 18.00 -8.89
C SER A 197 20.14 17.48 -10.01
N ARG A 198 19.75 16.40 -10.68
CA ARG A 198 20.56 15.73 -11.71
C ARG A 198 20.13 16.10 -13.13
N TYR A 199 18.84 16.26 -13.39
CA TYR A 199 18.30 16.51 -14.75
C TYR A 199 17.60 17.86 -14.92
N GLY A 200 17.50 18.67 -13.87
CA GLY A 200 16.80 19.94 -13.90
C GLY A 200 15.27 19.79 -13.90
N PRO A 201 14.53 20.76 -14.48
CA PRO A 201 13.08 20.80 -14.42
C PRO A 201 12.45 19.69 -15.25
N GLN A 202 11.39 19.07 -14.74
CA GLN A 202 10.64 18.03 -15.43
C GLN A 202 9.17 18.39 -15.47
N VAL A 203 8.52 18.12 -16.61
CA VAL A 203 7.08 18.34 -16.78
C VAL A 203 6.46 17.06 -17.32
N THR A 204 5.48 16.54 -16.60
CA THR A 204 4.71 15.35 -17.01
C THR A 204 3.28 15.75 -17.28
N LEU A 205 2.76 15.38 -18.46
CA LEU A 205 1.37 15.56 -18.85
C LEU A 205 0.71 14.18 -18.97
N PRO A 206 -0.10 13.76 -17.97
CA PRO A 206 -0.83 12.51 -18.05
C PRO A 206 -2.17 12.68 -18.77
N PHE A 207 -2.51 11.73 -19.64
CA PHE A 207 -3.83 11.61 -20.26
C PHE A 207 -4.47 10.28 -19.83
N PHE A 208 -5.55 10.38 -19.06
CA PHE A 208 -6.28 9.25 -18.50
C PHE A 208 -7.43 8.85 -19.42
N LEU A 209 -7.57 7.55 -19.69
CA LEU A 209 -8.55 6.94 -20.58
C LEU A 209 -9.33 5.87 -19.81
N VAL A 210 -10.65 6.07 -19.69
CA VAL A 210 -11.56 5.06 -19.14
C VAL A 210 -11.93 4.08 -20.25
N LEU A 211 -11.60 2.80 -20.04
CA LEU A 211 -11.98 1.73 -20.97
C LEU A 211 -13.31 1.10 -20.54
N SER A 212 -13.48 0.87 -19.24
CA SER A 212 -14.72 0.39 -18.62
C SER A 212 -14.69 0.68 -17.11
N GLU A 213 -15.74 0.31 -16.37
CA GLU A 213 -15.80 0.51 -14.91
C GLU A 213 -14.62 -0.14 -14.16
N ASN A 214 -14.09 -1.24 -14.68
CA ASN A 214 -13.04 -2.03 -14.04
C ASN A 214 -11.67 -1.96 -14.73
N GLN A 215 -11.51 -1.10 -15.75
CA GLN A 215 -10.28 -0.98 -16.53
C GLN A 215 -10.01 0.45 -16.97
N ASP A 216 -8.75 0.85 -16.88
CA ASP A 216 -8.28 2.15 -17.31
C ASP A 216 -6.88 2.11 -17.87
N LEU A 217 -6.55 3.15 -18.64
CA LEU A 217 -5.25 3.33 -19.23
C LEU A 217 -4.82 4.80 -19.06
N THR A 218 -3.57 5.03 -18.67
CA THR A 218 -2.99 6.38 -18.55
C THR A 218 -1.78 6.46 -19.46
N PHE A 219 -1.76 7.46 -20.33
CA PHE A 219 -0.58 7.82 -21.10
C PHE A 219 0.18 8.92 -20.38
N TYR A 220 1.50 8.80 -20.31
CA TYR A 220 2.38 9.81 -19.75
C TYR A 220 3.28 10.36 -20.84
N LEU A 221 3.31 11.68 -20.99
CA LEU A 221 4.33 12.37 -21.77
C LEU A 221 5.15 13.25 -20.83
N THR A 222 6.42 12.91 -20.68
CA THR A 222 7.34 13.62 -19.78
C THR A 222 8.44 14.29 -20.58
N ARG A 223 8.70 15.58 -20.31
CA ARG A 223 9.90 16.27 -20.76
C ARG A 223 10.88 16.37 -19.60
N HIS A 224 12.04 15.73 -19.72
CA HIS A 224 13.10 15.79 -18.71
C HIS A 224 14.10 16.89 -19.04
N GLY A 225 14.21 17.94 -18.23
CA GLY A 225 15.19 19.02 -18.30
C GLY A 225 14.86 20.18 -19.25
N ASP A 226 15.75 21.17 -19.31
CA ASP A 226 15.82 22.17 -20.39
C ASP A 226 16.69 21.63 -21.55
N GLY A 227 17.36 22.47 -22.34
CA GLY A 227 18.22 22.05 -23.47
C GLY A 227 19.40 21.12 -23.10
N ARG A 228 19.62 20.82 -21.81
CA ARG A 228 20.60 19.82 -21.30
C ARG A 228 19.95 18.53 -20.75
N GLY A 229 18.64 18.41 -20.90
CA GLY A 229 17.85 17.30 -20.39
C GLY A 229 17.97 16.00 -21.20
N ARG A 230 17.30 14.93 -20.76
CA ARG A 230 17.33 13.59 -21.42
C ARG A 230 16.32 13.44 -22.59
N GLY A 231 15.62 14.51 -22.97
CA GLY A 231 14.61 14.50 -24.03
C GLY A 231 13.19 14.17 -23.54
N PHE A 232 12.38 13.58 -24.43
CA PHE A 232 11.01 13.16 -24.15
C PHE A 232 10.92 11.68 -23.76
N LYS A 233 10.18 11.40 -22.70
CA LYS A 233 9.85 10.05 -22.25
C LYS A 233 8.35 9.81 -22.37
N GLY A 234 7.99 8.72 -23.06
CA GLY A 234 6.63 8.21 -23.14
C GLY A 234 6.40 7.11 -22.12
N GLY A 235 5.20 7.05 -21.56
CA GLY A 235 4.77 6.02 -20.63
C GLY A 235 3.34 5.59 -20.88
N ILE A 236 3.04 4.32 -20.61
CA ILE A 236 1.70 3.75 -20.62
C ILE A 236 1.51 2.97 -19.33
N GLU A 237 0.46 3.27 -18.59
CA GLU A 237 0.00 2.50 -17.44
C GLU A 237 -1.38 1.92 -17.76
N TYR A 238 -1.52 0.60 -17.70
CA TYR A 238 -2.80 -0.09 -17.82
C TYR A 238 -3.13 -0.76 -16.50
N ARG A 239 -4.34 -0.51 -15.99
CA ARG A 239 -4.84 -1.09 -14.74
C ARG A 239 -6.17 -1.78 -14.96
N TYR A 240 -6.35 -2.91 -14.29
CA TYR A 240 -7.61 -3.61 -14.27
C TYR A 240 -7.92 -4.22 -12.90
N ALA A 241 -9.21 -4.35 -12.60
CA ALA A 241 -9.74 -5.02 -11.42
C ALA A 241 -11.01 -5.81 -11.79
N LEU A 242 -10.84 -6.92 -12.51
CA LEU A 242 -11.95 -7.71 -13.04
C LEU A 242 -12.78 -8.35 -11.92
N LYS A 243 -12.11 -8.79 -10.84
CA LYS A 243 -12.71 -9.31 -9.61
C LYS A 243 -11.89 -8.86 -8.41
N ARG A 244 -12.43 -8.97 -7.20
CA ARG A 244 -11.68 -8.69 -5.95
C ARG A 244 -10.38 -9.50 -5.82
N THR A 245 -10.30 -10.67 -6.46
CA THR A 245 -9.12 -11.54 -6.45
C THR A 245 -8.23 -11.37 -7.68
N ASP A 246 -8.74 -10.72 -8.73
CA ASP A 246 -8.16 -10.69 -10.08
C ASP A 246 -7.96 -9.23 -10.49
N GLN A 247 -6.76 -8.73 -10.24
CA GLN A 247 -6.36 -7.35 -10.49
C GLN A 247 -4.93 -7.30 -11.00
N GLY A 248 -4.62 -6.26 -11.77
CA GLY A 248 -3.28 -6.08 -12.26
C GLY A 248 -2.99 -4.69 -12.78
N GLU A 249 -1.71 -4.43 -12.89
CA GLU A 249 -1.14 -3.19 -13.37
C GLU A 249 0.07 -3.49 -14.25
N ILE A 250 0.15 -2.81 -15.39
CA ILE A 250 1.25 -2.90 -16.34
C ILE A 250 1.71 -1.48 -16.62
N ARG A 251 3.01 -1.21 -16.48
CA ARG A 251 3.64 0.05 -16.86
C ARG A 251 4.71 -0.22 -17.89
N VAL A 252 4.70 0.55 -18.96
CA VAL A 252 5.70 0.49 -20.02
C VAL A 252 6.20 1.91 -20.26
N PHE A 253 7.51 2.09 -20.26
CA PHE A 253 8.14 3.38 -20.47
C PHE A 253 9.21 3.27 -21.56
N GLY A 254 9.42 4.35 -22.30
CA GLY A 254 10.43 4.42 -23.34
C GLY A 254 10.89 5.85 -23.62
N LEU A 255 12.18 6.01 -23.90
CA LEU A 255 12.77 7.26 -24.36
C LEU A 255 14.00 7.02 -25.24
N HIS A 256 14.27 7.98 -26.11
CA HIS A 256 15.61 8.17 -26.66
C HIS A 256 16.36 9.11 -25.73
N ASP A 257 17.39 8.60 -25.06
CA ASP A 257 18.18 9.38 -24.11
C ASP A 257 19.15 10.29 -24.87
N GLU A 258 18.86 11.59 -24.92
CA GLU A 258 19.67 12.57 -25.65
C GLU A 258 21.07 12.79 -25.05
N VAL A 259 21.28 12.43 -23.78
CA VAL A 259 22.58 12.57 -23.09
C VAL A 259 23.46 11.35 -23.34
N LEU A 260 22.89 10.15 -23.24
CA LEU A 260 23.61 8.88 -23.43
C LEU A 260 23.57 8.38 -24.88
N HIS A 261 22.82 9.04 -25.76
CA HIS A 261 22.56 8.64 -27.14
C HIS A 261 22.09 7.17 -27.30
N LYS A 262 21.32 6.66 -26.33
CA LYS A 262 20.84 5.27 -26.30
C LYS A 262 19.31 5.19 -26.13
N GLN A 263 18.71 4.13 -26.65
CA GLN A 263 17.29 3.84 -26.42
C GLN A 263 17.14 3.18 -25.07
N ARG A 264 16.24 3.71 -24.23
CA ARG A 264 16.01 3.20 -22.87
C ARG A 264 14.55 2.90 -22.67
N TRP A 265 14.27 1.81 -21.96
CA TRP A 265 12.92 1.32 -21.78
C TRP A 265 12.80 0.57 -20.46
N ALA A 266 11.57 0.50 -19.95
CA ALA A 266 11.24 -0.35 -18.82
C ALA A 266 9.84 -0.94 -18.95
N ILE A 267 9.70 -2.15 -18.42
CA ILE A 267 8.43 -2.87 -18.31
C ILE A 267 8.29 -3.31 -16.85
N PHE A 268 7.25 -2.80 -16.21
CA PHE A 268 6.85 -3.21 -14.87
C PHE A 268 5.46 -3.84 -14.94
N SER A 269 5.27 -4.96 -14.26
CA SER A 269 3.96 -5.60 -14.18
C SER A 269 3.75 -6.18 -12.79
N ARG A 270 2.55 -5.99 -12.26
CA ARG A 270 2.06 -6.61 -11.03
C ARG A 270 0.71 -7.20 -11.33
N GLN A 271 0.62 -8.52 -11.34
CA GLN A 271 -0.61 -9.26 -11.60
C GLN A 271 -0.89 -10.18 -10.44
N LYS A 272 -2.15 -10.24 -10.01
CA LYS A 272 -2.62 -11.20 -9.02
C LYS A 272 -3.97 -11.72 -9.47
N GLY A 273 -4.13 -13.03 -9.49
CA GLY A 273 -5.37 -13.64 -9.93
C GLY A 273 -5.56 -15.06 -9.42
N THR A 274 -6.78 -15.55 -9.54
CA THR A 274 -7.11 -16.97 -9.35
C THR A 274 -7.45 -17.59 -10.70
N LEU A 275 -6.58 -18.49 -11.16
CA LEU A 275 -6.76 -19.29 -12.36
C LEU A 275 -7.79 -20.42 -12.10
N PRO A 276 -8.27 -21.11 -13.17
CA PRO A 276 -9.16 -22.27 -13.03
C PRO A 276 -8.62 -23.30 -12.03
N TYR A 277 -9.53 -24.08 -11.45
CA TYR A 277 -9.24 -25.08 -10.42
C TYR A 277 -8.68 -24.50 -9.11
N GLY A 278 -8.84 -23.20 -8.86
CA GLY A 278 -8.42 -22.55 -7.62
C GLY A 278 -6.90 -22.46 -7.47
N ILE A 279 -6.18 -22.34 -8.58
CA ILE A 279 -4.75 -22.07 -8.61
C ILE A 279 -4.56 -20.55 -8.42
N LYS A 280 -3.73 -20.14 -7.46
CA LYS A 280 -3.40 -18.73 -7.26
C LYS A 280 -2.19 -18.38 -8.10
N GLY A 281 -2.27 -17.27 -8.82
CA GLY A 281 -1.19 -16.78 -9.67
C GLY A 281 -0.75 -15.37 -9.27
N ILE A 282 0.55 -15.14 -9.25
CA ILE A 282 1.19 -13.84 -9.07
C ILE A 282 2.26 -13.68 -10.15
N LEU A 283 2.28 -12.53 -10.82
CA LEU A 283 3.33 -12.14 -11.76
C LEU A 283 3.85 -10.76 -11.36
N ASN A 284 5.15 -10.70 -11.07
CA ASN A 284 5.90 -9.51 -10.80
C ASN A 284 6.98 -9.39 -11.87
N LEU A 285 6.81 -8.52 -12.85
CA LEU A 285 7.86 -8.23 -13.84
C LEU A 285 8.49 -6.88 -13.52
N ASN A 286 9.81 -6.85 -13.56
CA ASN A 286 10.67 -5.69 -13.42
C ASN A 286 11.81 -5.85 -14.43
N LEU A 287 11.63 -5.29 -15.63
CA LEU A 287 12.61 -5.36 -16.71
C LEU A 287 13.00 -3.95 -17.11
N VAL A 288 14.31 -3.68 -17.20
CA VAL A 288 14.83 -2.38 -17.61
C VAL A 288 15.94 -2.57 -18.66
N SER A 289 16.12 -1.58 -19.52
CA SER A 289 17.09 -1.63 -20.61
C SER A 289 18.54 -1.69 -20.17
N ASP A 290 18.87 -1.08 -19.03
CA ASP A 290 20.23 -0.91 -18.53
C ASP A 290 20.25 -0.74 -17.01
N ASP A 291 21.40 -1.00 -16.39
CA ASP A 291 21.64 -0.95 -14.95
C ASP A 291 21.46 0.46 -14.35
N GLU A 292 21.70 1.51 -15.13
CA GLU A 292 21.50 2.90 -14.71
C GLU A 292 20.03 3.34 -14.72
N TYR A 293 19.13 2.61 -15.40
CA TYR A 293 17.73 3.04 -15.59
C TYR A 293 17.02 3.32 -14.28
N VAL A 294 17.21 2.44 -13.30
CA VAL A 294 16.54 2.52 -12.00
C VAL A 294 16.96 3.73 -11.19
N TRP A 295 18.15 4.29 -11.43
CA TRP A 295 18.66 5.48 -10.75
C TRP A 295 18.21 6.76 -11.42
N ASP A 296 18.04 6.70 -12.75
CA ASP A 296 17.61 7.85 -13.53
C ASP A 296 16.09 8.07 -13.50
N PHE A 297 15.32 6.99 -13.39
CA PHE A 297 13.87 7.00 -13.47
C PHE A 297 13.22 6.25 -12.32
N GLU A 298 13.65 6.55 -11.09
CA GLU A 298 13.14 5.91 -9.87
C GLU A 298 11.61 5.98 -9.74
N ASP A 299 10.99 7.06 -10.26
CA ASP A 299 9.55 7.30 -10.20
C ASP A 299 8.70 6.40 -11.09
N ASP A 300 9.33 5.72 -12.05
CA ASP A 300 8.65 4.75 -12.90
C ASP A 300 8.42 3.42 -12.16
N LEU A 301 9.31 3.08 -11.21
CA LEU A 301 9.28 1.83 -10.46
C LEU A 301 8.16 1.82 -9.42
N PHE A 302 7.59 0.64 -9.21
CA PHE A 302 6.82 0.36 -7.99
C PHE A 302 7.69 0.57 -6.75
N GLU A 303 7.09 1.07 -5.66
CA GLU A 303 7.82 1.43 -4.44
C GLU A 303 8.69 0.29 -3.88
N GLU A 304 8.17 -0.94 -3.92
CA GLU A 304 8.89 -2.14 -3.48
C GLU A 304 10.11 -2.43 -4.36
N SER A 305 9.94 -2.36 -5.68
CA SER A 305 11.03 -2.56 -6.65
C SER A 305 12.10 -1.46 -6.51
N ARG A 306 11.69 -0.21 -6.25
CA ARG A 306 12.63 0.90 -6.00
C ARG A 306 13.48 0.63 -4.76
N ARG A 307 12.85 0.18 -3.66
CA ARG A 307 13.56 -0.18 -2.43
C ARG A 307 14.55 -1.32 -2.65
N GLU A 308 14.16 -2.34 -3.40
CA GLU A 308 15.02 -3.46 -3.75
C GLU A 308 16.21 -3.04 -4.61
N ALA A 309 15.98 -2.29 -5.69
CA ALA A 309 17.03 -1.77 -6.57
C ALA A 309 18.07 -0.96 -5.79
N ARG A 310 17.64 -0.09 -4.87
CA ARG A 310 18.55 0.72 -4.04
C ARG A 310 19.33 -0.08 -3.02
N SER A 311 18.72 -1.09 -2.40
CA SER A 311 19.31 -1.81 -1.26
C SER A 311 20.15 -3.01 -1.67
N LYS A 312 19.67 -3.79 -2.65
CA LYS A 312 20.31 -5.02 -3.11
C LYS A 312 21.09 -4.84 -4.40
N ARG A 313 20.89 -3.73 -5.13
CA ARG A 313 21.46 -3.50 -6.48
C ARG A 313 21.07 -4.60 -7.48
N THR A 314 19.86 -5.13 -7.35
CA THR A 314 19.28 -6.14 -8.24
C THR A 314 17.81 -5.84 -8.48
N LEU A 315 17.27 -6.21 -9.64
CA LEU A 315 15.82 -6.30 -9.87
C LEU A 315 15.38 -7.76 -9.96
N GLU A 316 14.38 -8.13 -9.16
CA GLU A 316 13.77 -9.46 -9.22
C GLU A 316 12.49 -9.41 -10.07
N SER A 317 12.38 -10.31 -11.05
CA SER A 317 11.13 -10.66 -11.73
C SER A 317 10.69 -12.05 -11.31
N THR A 318 9.47 -12.17 -10.80
CA THR A 318 8.92 -13.41 -10.24
C THR A 318 7.63 -13.80 -10.95
N PHE A 319 7.52 -15.05 -11.38
CA PHE A 319 6.24 -15.68 -11.70
C PHE A 319 5.98 -16.80 -10.69
N PHE A 320 4.80 -16.82 -10.11
CA PHE A 320 4.45 -17.74 -9.02
C PHE A 320 3.04 -18.28 -9.23
N LEU A 321 2.91 -19.60 -9.27
CA LEU A 321 1.65 -20.31 -9.19
C LEU A 321 1.64 -21.20 -7.94
N SER A 322 0.52 -21.23 -7.23
CA SER A 322 0.34 -22.17 -6.12
C SER A 322 -1.02 -22.83 -6.11
N LYS A 323 -1.00 -24.09 -5.67
CA LYS A 323 -2.19 -24.88 -5.41
C LYS A 323 -2.04 -25.58 -4.07
N THR A 324 -3.02 -25.38 -3.19
CA THR A 324 -3.07 -26.02 -1.87
C THR A 324 -4.21 -27.02 -1.83
N TRP A 325 -3.93 -28.18 -1.25
CA TRP A 325 -4.87 -29.24 -0.90
C TRP A 325 -4.84 -29.46 0.62
N PRO A 326 -5.81 -30.19 1.21
CA PRO A 326 -5.76 -30.53 2.64
C PRO A 326 -4.54 -31.35 3.06
N PHE A 327 -3.91 -32.07 2.12
CA PHE A 327 -2.76 -32.94 2.39
C PHE A 327 -1.41 -32.32 2.04
N GLY A 328 -1.37 -31.20 1.31
CA GLY A 328 -0.12 -30.64 0.81
C GLY A 328 -0.30 -29.45 -0.10
N GLU A 329 0.80 -28.96 -0.64
CA GLU A 329 0.83 -27.83 -1.57
C GLU A 329 1.84 -28.05 -2.69
N ALA A 330 1.52 -27.53 -3.87
CA ALA A 330 2.41 -27.44 -5.02
C ALA A 330 2.62 -25.97 -5.38
N ILE A 331 3.86 -25.62 -5.67
CA ILE A 331 4.29 -24.27 -6.01
C ILE A 331 5.17 -24.36 -7.26
N LEU A 332 4.83 -23.60 -8.30
CA LEU A 332 5.72 -23.31 -9.41
C LEU A 332 6.21 -21.88 -9.25
N LYS A 333 7.51 -21.67 -9.18
CA LYS A 333 8.16 -20.37 -9.08
C LYS A 333 9.18 -20.24 -10.21
N CYS A 334 9.20 -19.09 -10.86
CA CYS A 334 10.23 -18.69 -11.80
C CYS A 334 10.81 -17.37 -11.31
N VAL A 335 12.12 -17.31 -11.11
CA VAL A 335 12.81 -16.11 -10.63
C VAL A 335 13.90 -15.74 -11.63
N TYR A 336 13.72 -14.57 -12.22
CA TYR A 336 14.69 -13.91 -13.08
C TYR A 336 15.26 -12.72 -12.30
N PHE A 337 16.58 -12.55 -12.39
CA PHE A 337 17.29 -11.48 -11.73
C PHE A 337 17.98 -10.65 -12.78
N GLN A 338 17.99 -9.34 -12.58
CA GLN A 338 18.86 -8.43 -13.33
C GLN A 338 19.83 -7.80 -12.34
N ASP A 339 21.13 -8.04 -12.52
CA ASP A 339 22.20 -7.38 -11.76
C ASP A 339 22.32 -5.93 -12.22
N LEU A 340 22.26 -4.99 -11.27
CA LEU A 340 22.38 -3.54 -11.52
C LEU A 340 23.77 -3.00 -11.13
N THR A 341 24.75 -3.89 -11.01
CA THR A 341 26.15 -3.53 -10.75
C THR A 341 27.03 -3.59 -12.00
N THR A 342 26.52 -4.18 -13.09
CA THR A 342 27.24 -4.35 -14.35
C THR A 342 26.26 -4.29 -15.53
N GLU A 343 26.72 -3.81 -16.68
CA GLU A 343 25.98 -3.93 -17.94
C GLU A 343 25.99 -5.37 -18.49
N GLU A 344 27.00 -6.18 -18.14
CA GLU A 344 27.16 -7.57 -18.59
C GLU A 344 26.56 -8.57 -17.59
N ASP A 345 25.24 -8.71 -17.60
CA ASP A 345 24.46 -9.56 -16.67
C ASP A 345 24.48 -11.08 -17.01
N GLU A 346 25.44 -11.54 -17.83
CA GLU A 346 25.42 -12.90 -18.40
C GLU A 346 25.72 -14.01 -17.38
N LYS A 347 26.37 -13.65 -16.27
CA LYS A 347 26.80 -14.57 -15.19
C LYS A 347 25.74 -14.76 -14.11
N THR A 348 24.70 -13.94 -14.11
CA THR A 348 23.64 -13.93 -13.09
C THR A 348 22.84 -15.20 -13.13
N LEU A 349 22.67 -15.83 -11.97
CA LEU A 349 22.02 -17.12 -11.84
C LEU A 349 20.51 -16.94 -11.64
N HIS A 350 19.73 -17.48 -12.57
CA HIS A 350 18.27 -17.50 -12.52
C HIS A 350 17.73 -18.87 -12.08
N ARG A 351 16.51 -18.90 -11.52
CA ARG A 351 15.80 -20.13 -11.12
C ARG A 351 14.55 -20.29 -11.99
N LEU A 352 14.70 -20.97 -13.13
CA LEU A 352 13.71 -20.99 -14.22
C LEU A 352 13.56 -22.40 -14.83
N PRO A 353 12.56 -23.21 -14.45
CA PRO A 353 11.63 -23.06 -13.33
C PRO A 353 12.12 -23.73 -12.04
N GLU A 354 11.45 -23.42 -10.92
CA GLU A 354 11.50 -24.08 -9.62
C GLU A 354 10.11 -24.64 -9.29
N LEU A 355 10.02 -25.95 -9.10
CA LEU A 355 8.81 -26.66 -8.70
C LEU A 355 9.00 -27.23 -7.31
N THR A 356 8.13 -26.88 -6.37
CA THR A 356 8.12 -27.43 -5.01
C THR A 356 6.81 -28.15 -4.74
N PHE A 357 6.89 -29.35 -4.16
CA PHE A 357 5.75 -30.05 -3.58
C PHE A 357 6.02 -30.33 -2.11
N ARG A 358 5.10 -29.92 -1.23
CA ARG A 358 5.15 -30.18 0.20
C ARG A 358 3.99 -31.08 0.60
N LEU A 359 4.30 -32.23 1.16
CA LEU A 359 3.33 -33.07 1.87
C LEU A 359 3.27 -32.62 3.32
N PHE A 360 2.10 -32.19 3.77
CA PHE A 360 1.90 -31.78 5.16
C PHE A 360 2.03 -32.99 6.10
N ARG A 361 2.51 -32.71 7.30
CA ARG A 361 2.69 -33.69 8.38
C ARG A 361 1.41 -34.51 8.57
N LYS A 362 1.50 -35.81 8.31
CA LYS A 362 0.39 -36.75 8.42
C LYS A 362 0.79 -37.98 9.21
N GLU A 363 -0.10 -38.43 10.08
CA GLU A 363 0.08 -39.67 10.81
C GLU A 363 -0.01 -40.88 9.87
N ILE A 364 0.96 -41.78 9.96
CA ILE A 364 1.00 -43.01 9.17
C ILE A 364 0.22 -44.09 9.94
N LEU A 365 -0.81 -44.66 9.30
CA LEU A 365 -1.51 -45.87 9.77
C LEU A 365 -1.96 -45.83 11.25
N LYS A 366 -2.27 -44.64 11.80
CA LYS A 366 -2.60 -44.43 13.22
C LYS A 366 -1.54 -44.98 14.20
N SER A 367 -0.28 -45.00 13.79
CA SER A 367 0.83 -45.57 14.56
C SER A 367 1.45 -44.60 15.56
N GLY A 368 1.01 -43.35 15.62
CA GLY A 368 1.70 -42.26 16.30
C GLY A 368 2.98 -41.80 15.58
N LEU A 369 3.37 -42.41 14.46
CA LEU A 369 4.44 -41.91 13.59
C LEU A 369 3.87 -40.92 12.59
N TYR A 370 4.55 -39.77 12.45
CA TYR A 370 4.19 -38.74 11.51
C TYR A 370 5.22 -38.63 10.41
N PHE A 371 4.74 -38.52 9.18
CA PHE A 371 5.55 -38.34 7.98
C PHE A 371 5.24 -36.99 7.34
N GLU A 372 6.29 -36.31 6.91
CA GLU A 372 6.24 -35.11 6.08
C GLU A 372 7.34 -35.18 5.04
N THR A 373 7.14 -34.53 3.89
CA THR A 373 8.20 -34.46 2.87
C THR A 373 8.12 -33.18 2.05
N GLU A 374 9.28 -32.69 1.63
CA GLU A 374 9.42 -31.63 0.64
C GLU A 374 10.21 -32.19 -0.55
N ALA A 375 9.69 -32.00 -1.75
CA ALA A 375 10.36 -32.31 -3.00
C ALA A 375 10.49 -31.03 -3.82
N GLU A 376 11.71 -30.70 -4.25
CA GLU A 376 12.04 -29.51 -5.03
C GLU A 376 12.76 -29.94 -6.32
N GLY A 377 12.30 -29.45 -7.47
CA GLY A 377 13.02 -29.53 -8.74
C GLY A 377 13.31 -28.11 -9.24
N VAL A 378 14.57 -27.75 -9.41
CA VAL A 378 14.98 -26.42 -9.87
C VAL A 378 15.92 -26.53 -11.06
N ASN A 379 15.69 -25.68 -12.07
CA ASN A 379 16.61 -25.45 -13.17
C ASN A 379 17.34 -24.12 -12.94
N PHE A 380 18.63 -24.21 -12.67
CA PHE A 380 19.53 -23.08 -12.54
C PHE A 380 20.04 -22.70 -13.93
N PHE A 381 19.74 -21.48 -14.36
CA PHE A 381 20.07 -21.00 -15.70
C PHE A 381 20.88 -19.70 -15.62
N ARG A 382 21.92 -19.61 -16.46
CA ARG A 382 22.68 -18.40 -16.77
C ARG A 382 23.31 -18.58 -18.15
N LYS A 383 23.71 -17.47 -18.79
CA LYS A 383 24.36 -17.52 -20.10
C LYS A 383 25.81 -17.98 -19.97
N GLU A 384 26.56 -17.37 -19.04
CA GLU A 384 27.96 -17.68 -18.76
C GLU A 384 28.15 -18.34 -17.40
N GLY A 385 28.91 -19.42 -17.35
CA GLY A 385 29.20 -20.18 -16.11
C GLY A 385 28.35 -21.43 -15.93
N TYR A 386 28.53 -22.11 -14.79
CA TYR A 386 27.91 -23.41 -14.50
C TYR A 386 26.39 -23.32 -14.41
N ARG A 387 25.67 -24.13 -15.17
CA ARG A 387 24.20 -24.24 -15.12
C ARG A 387 23.77 -25.69 -14.97
N GLY A 388 22.50 -25.94 -14.69
CA GLY A 388 22.04 -27.32 -14.52
C GLY A 388 20.78 -27.43 -13.70
N GLN A 389 20.42 -28.66 -13.38
CA GLN A 389 19.18 -28.98 -12.68
C GLN A 389 19.50 -29.66 -11.36
N ARG A 390 18.71 -29.36 -10.33
CA ARG A 390 18.76 -30.04 -9.04
C ARG A 390 17.39 -30.57 -8.71
N PHE A 391 17.33 -31.85 -8.34
CA PHE A 391 16.18 -32.45 -7.69
C PHE A 391 16.55 -32.76 -6.24
N GLN A 392 15.78 -32.23 -5.29
CA GLN A 392 15.94 -32.49 -3.86
C GLN A 392 14.68 -33.11 -3.27
N MET A 393 14.83 -34.11 -2.42
CA MET A 393 13.73 -34.71 -1.67
C MET A 393 14.15 -34.89 -0.21
N ILE A 394 13.26 -34.51 0.71
CA ILE A 394 13.51 -34.50 2.16
C ILE A 394 12.35 -35.21 2.88
N PRO A 395 12.26 -36.55 2.85
CA PRO A 395 11.38 -37.30 3.74
C PRO A 395 11.81 -37.13 5.21
N LYS A 396 10.86 -36.85 6.09
CA LYS A 396 11.05 -36.76 7.54
C LYS A 396 10.01 -37.58 8.28
N LEU A 397 10.49 -38.34 9.26
CA LEU A 397 9.69 -39.10 10.22
C LEU A 397 9.85 -38.51 11.61
N SER A 398 8.77 -38.40 12.36
CA SER A 398 8.76 -37.91 13.74
C SER A 398 7.79 -38.71 14.60
N HIS A 399 8.10 -38.84 15.89
CA HIS A 399 7.25 -39.56 16.83
C HIS A 399 7.05 -38.72 18.11
N PRO A 400 5.98 -37.94 18.23
CA PRO A 400 5.73 -37.13 19.42
C PRO A 400 5.22 -38.02 20.55
N ILE A 401 5.93 -38.02 21.67
CA ILE A 401 5.65 -38.82 22.87
C ILE A 401 5.44 -37.87 24.05
N LYS A 402 4.37 -38.07 24.82
CA LYS A 402 4.19 -37.41 26.13
C LYS A 402 4.78 -38.27 27.23
N VAL A 403 5.88 -37.82 27.80
CA VAL A 403 6.57 -38.43 28.94
C VAL A 403 6.03 -37.80 30.23
N TYR A 404 5.62 -38.61 31.20
CA TYR A 404 5.03 -38.17 32.49
C TYR A 404 3.84 -37.18 32.37
N GLY A 405 3.19 -37.09 31.20
CA GLY A 405 2.02 -36.23 30.96
C GLY A 405 2.29 -34.74 30.74
N PHE A 406 3.47 -34.23 31.12
CA PHE A 406 3.83 -32.81 30.97
C PHE A 406 5.04 -32.55 30.06
N LEU A 407 5.86 -33.58 29.80
CA LEU A 407 7.09 -33.47 29.02
C LEU A 407 6.84 -34.00 27.62
N ASN A 408 7.00 -33.15 26.60
CA ASN A 408 6.87 -33.55 25.20
C ASN A 408 8.25 -33.89 24.66
N PHE A 409 8.46 -35.16 24.29
CA PHE A 409 9.67 -35.64 23.64
C PHE A 409 9.33 -36.06 22.21
N GLU A 410 10.02 -35.48 21.23
CA GLU A 410 9.78 -35.77 19.80
C GLU A 410 11.10 -36.08 19.10
N PRO A 411 11.51 -37.37 19.05
CA PRO A 411 12.55 -37.81 18.15
C PRO A 411 12.11 -37.70 16.69
N TRP A 412 13.07 -37.37 15.83
CA TRP A 412 12.85 -37.28 14.39
C TRP A 412 14.10 -37.70 13.61
N ALA A 413 13.87 -38.20 12.40
CA ALA A 413 14.89 -38.56 11.45
C ALA A 413 14.46 -38.09 10.06
N LEU A 414 15.39 -37.59 9.26
CA LEU A 414 15.13 -37.18 7.89
C LEU A 414 16.30 -37.56 6.98
N LEU A 415 16.01 -37.76 5.69
CA LEU A 415 17.03 -38.08 4.70
C LEU A 415 16.96 -37.06 3.58
N ARG A 416 17.95 -36.17 3.50
CA ARG A 416 18.06 -35.21 2.40
C ARG A 416 18.78 -35.86 1.23
N THR A 417 18.07 -36.06 0.13
CA THR A 417 18.60 -36.55 -1.14
C THR A 417 18.67 -35.40 -2.12
N SER A 418 19.83 -35.11 -2.70
CA SER A 418 20.01 -34.13 -3.78
C SER A 418 20.64 -34.81 -4.98
N LEU A 419 20.00 -34.70 -6.15
CA LEU A 419 20.49 -35.16 -7.44
C LEU A 419 20.81 -33.93 -8.30
N TYR A 420 21.99 -33.90 -8.90
CA TYR A 420 22.50 -32.79 -9.68
C TYR A 420 22.78 -33.23 -11.12
N PHE A 421 22.26 -32.48 -12.08
CA PHE A 421 22.49 -32.65 -13.51
C PHE A 421 23.14 -31.38 -14.06
N THR A 422 24.47 -31.35 -14.04
CA THR A 422 25.28 -30.19 -14.46
C THR A 422 25.45 -30.19 -15.98
N GLN A 423 25.25 -29.05 -16.62
CA GLN A 423 25.49 -28.87 -18.05
C GLN A 423 26.67 -27.94 -18.29
N ASN A 424 27.54 -28.34 -19.24
CA ASN A 424 28.79 -27.72 -19.73
C ASN A 424 30.04 -28.58 -19.40
N GLN A 425 30.92 -28.77 -20.39
CA GLN A 425 32.04 -29.74 -20.35
C GLN A 425 33.40 -29.12 -19.99
N LYS A 426 33.52 -27.78 -19.97
CA LYS A 426 34.75 -27.08 -19.55
C LYS A 426 34.89 -26.95 -18.03
N ASP A 427 34.08 -27.71 -17.28
CA ASP A 427 33.79 -27.47 -15.87
C ASP A 427 34.49 -28.47 -14.94
N PRO A 428 34.78 -28.11 -13.67
CA PRO A 428 35.41 -29.01 -12.70
C PRO A 428 34.42 -30.05 -12.11
N TYR A 429 33.13 -29.95 -12.43
CA TYR A 429 32.08 -30.80 -11.87
C TYR A 429 31.65 -31.90 -12.85
N LYS A 430 31.22 -33.05 -12.30
CA LYS A 430 30.66 -34.13 -13.11
C LYS A 430 29.27 -33.75 -13.64
N SER A 431 28.92 -34.27 -14.81
CA SER A 431 27.60 -34.10 -15.43
C SER A 431 26.46 -34.61 -14.55
N PHE A 432 26.69 -35.69 -13.79
CA PHE A 432 25.79 -36.19 -12.76
C PHE A 432 26.52 -36.34 -11.43
N SER A 433 25.90 -35.84 -10.35
CA SER A 433 26.34 -36.11 -8.98
C SER A 433 25.14 -36.21 -8.05
N TYR A 434 25.34 -36.83 -6.89
CA TYR A 434 24.28 -36.98 -5.89
C TYR A 434 24.85 -36.79 -4.48
N ARG A 435 23.99 -36.37 -3.57
CA ARG A 435 24.26 -36.22 -2.14
C ARG A 435 23.15 -36.89 -1.36
N LEU A 436 23.53 -37.83 -0.49
CA LEU A 436 22.67 -38.42 0.53
C LEU A 436 23.15 -37.92 1.89
N LEU A 437 22.28 -37.22 2.61
CA LEU A 437 22.60 -36.61 3.89
C LEU A 437 21.53 -37.02 4.92
N PRO A 438 21.81 -38.07 5.73
CA PRO A 438 20.93 -38.44 6.82
C PRO A 438 21.08 -37.41 7.94
N GLU A 439 19.98 -36.80 8.38
CA GLU A 439 19.94 -35.86 9.50
C GLU A 439 18.97 -36.42 10.55
N GLY A 440 19.22 -36.15 11.82
CA GLY A 440 18.41 -36.70 12.90
C GLY A 440 18.53 -35.91 14.18
N GLY A 441 17.61 -36.12 15.10
CA GLY A 441 17.61 -35.38 16.34
C GLY A 441 16.38 -35.63 17.18
N PHE A 442 16.21 -34.78 18.19
CA PHE A 442 15.02 -34.77 19.03
C PHE A 442 14.74 -33.37 19.55
N SER A 443 13.49 -33.11 19.90
CA SER A 443 13.11 -31.98 20.75
C SER A 443 12.53 -32.49 22.07
N LEU A 444 12.81 -31.76 23.14
CA LEU A 444 12.28 -32.03 24.47
C LEU A 444 11.79 -30.73 25.07
N SER A 445 10.49 -30.61 25.28
CA SER A 445 9.88 -29.37 25.78
C SER A 445 8.91 -29.65 26.92
N ALA A 446 8.79 -28.70 27.84
CA ALA A 446 7.76 -28.67 28.86
C ALA A 446 7.10 -27.29 28.89
N LEU A 447 5.89 -27.21 29.44
CA LEU A 447 5.19 -25.95 29.66
C LEU A 447 4.80 -25.86 31.12
N GLY A 448 5.43 -24.95 31.85
CA GLY A 448 4.99 -24.53 33.18
C GLY A 448 4.16 -23.26 33.08
N PHE A 449 3.18 -23.10 33.97
CA PHE A 449 2.44 -21.85 34.09
C PHE A 449 2.23 -21.49 35.55
N LYS A 450 2.20 -20.20 35.86
CA LYS A 450 1.90 -19.68 37.19
C LYS A 450 1.24 -18.31 37.11
N ASN A 451 0.22 -18.11 37.92
CA ASN A 451 -0.44 -16.82 38.06
C ASN A 451 0.26 -15.99 39.14
N TYR A 452 0.50 -14.72 38.85
CA TYR A 452 1.07 -13.74 39.76
C TYR A 452 0.12 -12.55 39.84
N ARG A 453 0.05 -11.92 41.02
CA ARG A 453 -0.65 -10.65 41.19
C ARG A 453 0.39 -9.57 41.46
N LEU A 454 0.49 -8.59 40.57
CA LEU A 454 1.45 -7.48 40.65
C LEU A 454 0.72 -6.18 40.32
N PHE A 455 0.90 -5.12 41.13
CA PHE A 455 0.26 -3.82 40.92
C PHE A 455 -1.27 -3.89 40.71
N SER A 456 -1.95 -4.75 41.47
CA SER A 456 -3.40 -5.00 41.35
C SER A 456 -3.86 -5.58 39.99
N GLN A 457 -2.92 -6.03 39.15
CA GLN A 457 -3.19 -6.77 37.92
C GLN A 457 -2.79 -8.24 38.07
N GLU A 458 -3.51 -9.12 37.39
CA GLU A 458 -3.18 -10.54 37.30
C GLU A 458 -2.35 -10.83 36.05
N PHE A 459 -1.24 -11.52 36.25
CA PHE A 459 -0.33 -11.93 35.20
C PHE A 459 -0.24 -13.45 35.14
N LEU A 460 -0.52 -14.03 33.98
CA LEU A 460 -0.22 -15.42 33.66
C LEU A 460 1.21 -15.49 33.11
N HIS A 461 2.10 -16.12 33.85
CA HIS A 461 3.46 -16.39 33.39
C HIS A 461 3.52 -17.82 32.82
N LEU A 462 3.94 -17.94 31.57
CA LEU A 462 4.24 -19.20 30.89
C LEU A 462 5.75 -19.36 30.77
N LEU A 463 6.25 -20.51 31.22
CA LEU A 463 7.67 -20.89 31.19
C LEU A 463 7.82 -22.14 30.32
N GLU A 464 8.51 -21.99 29.19
CA GLU A 464 8.71 -23.03 28.16
C GLU A 464 10.21 -23.35 28.04
N PRO A 465 10.76 -24.24 28.89
CA PRO A 465 12.08 -24.82 28.64
C PRO A 465 12.01 -25.75 27.42
N ASN A 466 12.99 -25.64 26.53
CA ASN A 466 13.12 -26.49 25.35
C ASN A 466 14.59 -26.90 25.15
N LEU A 467 14.80 -28.19 24.89
CA LEU A 467 16.10 -28.75 24.54
C LEU A 467 15.97 -29.38 23.16
N ASN A 468 16.79 -28.94 22.21
CA ASN A 468 16.83 -29.48 20.86
C ASN A 468 18.19 -30.07 20.58
N PHE A 469 18.22 -31.28 20.04
CA PHE A 469 19.43 -31.88 19.48
C PHE A 469 19.26 -32.06 17.98
N PHE A 470 20.25 -31.65 17.22
CA PHE A 470 20.30 -31.75 15.77
C PHE A 470 21.66 -32.32 15.35
N LEU A 471 21.65 -33.40 14.57
CA LEU A 471 22.84 -34.03 14.04
C LEU A 471 22.79 -34.06 12.52
N ARG A 472 23.85 -33.51 11.91
CA ARG A 472 24.19 -33.66 10.50
C ARG A 472 25.61 -34.20 10.38
N PRO A 473 25.81 -35.42 9.88
CA PRO A 473 27.13 -36.03 9.76
C PRO A 473 27.93 -35.37 8.65
N LYS A 474 29.24 -35.59 8.70
CA LYS A 474 30.15 -35.19 7.63
C LYS A 474 29.99 -36.12 6.43
N VAL A 475 29.56 -35.56 5.30
CA VAL A 475 29.48 -36.24 4.01
C VAL A 475 30.34 -35.49 3.00
N LYS A 476 31.06 -36.22 2.14
CA LYS A 476 31.89 -35.63 1.09
C LYS A 476 31.01 -34.91 0.07
N GLN A 477 31.16 -33.59 -0.03
CA GLN A 477 30.38 -32.71 -0.92
C GLN A 477 31.27 -31.94 -1.91
N SER A 478 32.58 -32.25 -1.98
CA SER A 478 33.57 -31.53 -2.81
C SER A 478 33.24 -31.54 -4.30
N ASN A 479 32.50 -32.55 -4.75
CA ASN A 479 32.20 -32.77 -6.16
C ASN A 479 30.82 -32.21 -6.56
N ASN A 480 30.06 -31.65 -5.61
CA ASN A 480 28.75 -31.08 -5.90
C ASN A 480 28.93 -29.68 -6.51
N PRO A 481 28.18 -29.34 -7.56
CA PRO A 481 28.13 -27.97 -8.05
C PRO A 481 27.58 -27.05 -6.95
N ILE A 482 28.04 -25.80 -6.93
CA ILE A 482 27.56 -24.77 -6.01
C ILE A 482 26.76 -23.76 -6.81
N TYR A 483 25.44 -23.91 -6.80
CA TYR A 483 24.52 -22.91 -7.34
C TYR A 483 24.10 -21.94 -6.24
N GLU A 484 23.90 -22.46 -5.04
CA GLU A 484 23.49 -21.69 -3.87
C GLU A 484 24.06 -22.30 -2.57
N SER A 485 23.88 -21.62 -1.45
CA SER A 485 24.43 -22.03 -0.15
C SER A 485 23.95 -23.41 0.33
N SER A 486 22.74 -23.84 -0.08
CA SER A 486 22.16 -25.12 0.31
C SER A 486 22.84 -26.35 -0.37
N ASP A 487 23.66 -26.12 -1.40
CA ASP A 487 24.42 -27.17 -2.09
C ASP A 487 25.62 -27.65 -1.28
N ARG A 488 26.03 -26.87 -0.26
CA ARG A 488 27.13 -27.19 0.63
C ARG A 488 26.73 -26.95 2.09
N LEU A 489 26.31 -28.03 2.74
CA LEU A 489 25.89 -28.00 4.14
C LEU A 489 27.05 -28.42 5.05
N LYS A 490 27.35 -27.62 6.08
CA LYS A 490 28.38 -27.94 7.09
C LYS A 490 27.89 -29.04 8.03
N GLU A 491 28.79 -29.92 8.43
CA GLU A 491 28.58 -30.91 9.48
C GLU A 491 28.41 -30.25 10.85
N GLU A 492 27.42 -30.69 11.63
CA GLU A 492 27.07 -30.06 12.92
C GLU A 492 26.43 -31.10 13.84
N ALA A 493 26.71 -31.02 15.15
CA ALA A 493 26.00 -31.80 16.18
C ALA A 493 25.52 -30.84 17.27
N LEU A 494 24.47 -30.09 16.96
CA LEU A 494 24.03 -28.93 17.73
C LEU A 494 23.06 -29.34 18.84
N PHE A 495 23.47 -29.13 20.08
CA PHE A 495 22.61 -29.21 21.25
C PHE A 495 22.25 -27.77 21.68
N THR A 496 20.97 -27.42 21.62
CA THR A 496 20.48 -26.07 21.91
C THR A 496 19.54 -26.10 23.11
N ALA A 497 19.95 -25.42 24.18
CA ALA A 497 19.10 -25.16 25.33
C ALA A 497 18.42 -23.81 25.18
N GLU A 498 17.09 -23.81 25.25
CA GLU A 498 16.27 -22.61 25.14
C GLU A 498 15.34 -22.49 26.35
N LEU A 499 15.16 -21.25 26.81
CA LEU A 499 14.14 -20.91 27.78
C LEU A 499 13.31 -19.76 27.22
N ARG A 500 12.02 -20.00 27.04
CA ARG A 500 11.07 -18.97 26.64
C ARG A 500 10.15 -18.64 27.81
N GLN A 501 9.94 -17.34 28.03
CA GLN A 501 9.07 -16.80 29.06
C GLN A 501 8.05 -15.88 28.39
N ARG A 502 6.78 -16.02 28.77
CA ARG A 502 5.68 -15.17 28.29
C ARG A 502 4.87 -14.70 29.48
N PHE A 503 4.67 -13.40 29.61
CA PHE A 503 3.76 -12.83 30.61
C PHE A 503 2.55 -12.26 29.89
N GLN A 504 1.38 -12.72 30.30
CA GLN A 504 0.11 -12.28 29.75
C GLN A 504 -0.71 -11.57 30.84
N SER A 505 -1.34 -10.46 30.50
CA SER A 505 -2.32 -9.76 31.33
C SER A 505 -3.59 -9.56 30.53
N GLN A 506 -4.76 -9.91 31.09
CA GLN A 506 -6.06 -9.81 30.41
C GLN A 506 -6.10 -10.44 29.01
N GLY A 507 -5.42 -11.58 28.82
CA GLY A 507 -5.35 -12.28 27.54
C GLY A 507 -4.40 -11.66 26.49
N LYS A 508 -3.68 -10.58 26.83
CA LYS A 508 -2.67 -9.97 25.96
C LYS A 508 -1.26 -10.27 26.46
N GLU A 509 -0.35 -10.57 25.53
CA GLU A 509 1.06 -10.75 25.84
C GLU A 509 1.74 -9.40 26.07
N VAL A 510 2.18 -9.19 27.32
CA VAL A 510 2.86 -7.96 27.76
C VAL A 510 4.36 -8.09 27.63
N LEU A 511 4.91 -9.26 27.91
CA LEU A 511 6.35 -9.53 27.84
C LEU A 511 6.58 -10.91 27.23
N TRP A 512 7.48 -10.97 26.25
CA TRP A 512 7.98 -12.19 25.66
C TRP A 512 9.50 -12.13 25.68
N PHE A 513 10.12 -13.15 26.26
CA PHE A 513 11.57 -13.24 26.35
C PHE A 513 12.01 -14.64 25.96
N LYS A 514 13.05 -14.74 25.14
CA LYS A 514 13.68 -16.00 24.75
C LYS A 514 15.18 -15.86 24.94
N ILE A 515 15.78 -16.83 25.62
CA ILE A 515 17.23 -17.04 25.65
C ILE A 515 17.55 -18.41 25.07
N SER A 516 18.57 -18.49 24.22
CA SER A 516 18.98 -19.71 23.52
C SER A 516 20.49 -19.82 23.49
N GLN A 517 21.01 -20.94 23.98
CA GLN A 517 22.43 -21.27 24.00
C GLN A 517 22.67 -22.54 23.17
N PRO A 518 23.14 -22.39 21.92
CA PRO A 518 23.62 -23.51 21.12
C PRO A 518 25.02 -23.96 21.55
N TYR A 519 25.22 -25.28 21.61
CA TYR A 519 26.50 -25.95 21.86
C TYR A 519 26.72 -27.06 20.84
N ASP A 520 27.79 -26.95 20.07
CA ASP A 520 28.13 -27.86 18.98
C ASP A 520 29.08 -28.95 19.48
N LEU A 521 28.57 -30.18 19.50
CA LEU A 521 29.24 -31.39 19.97
C LEU A 521 30.07 -32.05 18.86
N PHE A 522 30.11 -31.48 17.65
CA PHE A 522 30.74 -32.15 16.52
C PHE A 522 32.23 -32.44 16.79
N PRO A 523 32.72 -33.67 16.49
CA PRO A 523 34.13 -34.02 16.73
C PRO A 523 35.10 -33.14 15.95
N GLY A 524 36.21 -32.74 16.58
CA GLY A 524 37.26 -31.91 15.96
C GLY A 524 37.11 -30.40 16.19
N LEU A 525 35.99 -29.93 16.75
CA LEU A 525 35.83 -28.52 17.14
C LEU A 525 36.64 -28.19 18.40
N LYS A 526 37.38 -27.07 18.35
CA LYS A 526 38.05 -26.50 19.53
C LYS A 526 37.00 -26.01 20.53
N GLY A 527 37.33 -25.96 21.82
CA GLY A 527 36.39 -25.50 22.87
C GLY A 527 35.74 -24.15 22.57
N LYS A 528 36.48 -23.24 21.92
CA LYS A 528 35.97 -21.93 21.48
C LYS A 528 34.93 -21.97 20.37
N GLU A 529 34.93 -23.02 19.56
CA GLU A 529 34.05 -23.20 18.40
C GLU A 529 32.78 -24.00 18.73
N ARG A 530 32.80 -24.70 19.88
CA ARG A 530 31.68 -25.50 20.40
C ARG A 530 30.57 -24.61 20.96
N LEU A 531 30.91 -23.65 21.81
CA LEU A 531 29.92 -22.71 22.34
C LEU A 531 29.61 -21.63 21.29
N LYS A 532 28.47 -21.77 20.63
CA LYS A 532 28.00 -20.79 19.63
C LYS A 532 27.47 -19.53 20.34
N PRO A 533 27.26 -18.41 19.60
CA PRO A 533 26.76 -17.18 20.21
C PRO A 533 25.45 -17.39 20.98
N LEU A 534 25.37 -16.80 22.17
CA LEU A 534 24.16 -16.72 22.97
C LEU A 534 23.16 -15.79 22.27
N SER A 535 21.94 -16.25 22.06
CA SER A 535 20.87 -15.45 21.47
C SER A 535 19.85 -15.08 22.53
N MET A 536 19.52 -13.78 22.61
CA MET A 536 18.49 -13.24 23.49
C MET A 536 17.52 -12.41 22.65
N GLN A 537 16.22 -12.66 22.81
CA GLN A 537 15.18 -11.91 22.14
C GLN A 537 14.14 -11.45 23.17
N LEU A 538 13.69 -10.21 23.03
CA LEU A 538 12.77 -9.54 23.92
C LEU A 538 11.68 -8.85 23.10
N LYS A 539 10.42 -9.00 23.50
CA LYS A 539 9.31 -8.15 23.07
C LYS A 539 8.56 -7.69 24.30
N PHE A 540 8.29 -6.40 24.39
CA PHE A 540 7.66 -5.78 25.55
C PHE A 540 6.60 -4.79 25.08
N ASN A 541 5.36 -5.08 25.43
CA ASN A 541 4.15 -4.36 25.05
C ASN A 541 3.34 -4.01 26.31
N PRO A 542 3.82 -3.08 27.16
CA PRO A 542 3.14 -2.72 28.41
C PRO A 542 1.76 -2.09 28.18
N TYR A 543 1.60 -1.39 27.06
CA TYR A 543 0.37 -0.69 26.68
C TYR A 543 0.13 -0.84 25.17
N SER A 544 -1.10 -0.61 24.71
CA SER A 544 -1.43 -0.64 23.27
C SER A 544 -0.65 0.38 22.43
N GLN A 545 -0.17 1.44 23.07
CA GLN A 545 0.53 2.56 22.43
C GLN A 545 2.03 2.33 22.30
N LEU A 546 2.61 1.40 23.07
CA LEU A 546 4.06 1.23 23.16
C LEU A 546 4.44 -0.22 22.88
N SER A 547 5.31 -0.41 21.89
CA SER A 547 5.94 -1.69 21.56
C SER A 547 7.44 -1.51 21.54
N LEU A 548 8.15 -2.38 22.26
CA LEU A 548 9.60 -2.49 22.24
C LEU A 548 9.98 -3.91 21.83
N SER A 549 10.95 -4.04 20.95
CA SER A 549 11.58 -5.32 20.65
C SER A 549 13.09 -5.17 20.59
N ALA A 550 13.81 -6.17 21.10
CA ALA A 550 15.26 -6.24 21.02
C ALA A 550 15.74 -7.67 20.74
N GLU A 551 16.81 -7.78 19.98
CA GLU A 551 17.51 -9.03 19.69
C GLU A 551 19.01 -8.81 19.87
N LEU A 552 19.66 -9.74 20.57
CA LEU A 552 21.08 -9.71 20.90
C LEU A 552 21.70 -11.08 20.60
N ASN A 553 22.78 -11.08 19.83
CA ASN A 553 23.63 -12.24 19.63
C ASN A 553 25.02 -11.94 20.21
N TYR A 554 25.40 -12.63 21.28
CA TYR A 554 26.64 -12.39 22.03
C TYR A 554 27.60 -13.57 21.89
N GLU A 555 28.84 -13.32 21.47
CA GLU A 555 29.87 -14.35 21.39
C GLU A 555 30.73 -14.34 22.65
N TYR A 556 30.56 -15.38 23.47
CA TYR A 556 31.22 -15.51 24.78
C TYR A 556 32.76 -15.42 24.69
N TRP A 557 33.37 -16.11 23.72
CA TRP A 557 34.83 -16.23 23.63
C TRP A 557 35.54 -14.97 23.16
N SER A 558 34.89 -14.17 22.33
CA SER A 558 35.43 -12.89 21.88
C SER A 558 34.97 -11.72 22.74
N GLN A 559 34.08 -11.98 23.71
CA GLN A 559 33.42 -11.02 24.58
C GLN A 559 32.77 -9.86 23.79
N LYS A 560 32.28 -10.16 22.58
CA LYS A 560 31.73 -9.16 21.66
C LYS A 560 30.29 -9.47 21.34
N ILE A 561 29.52 -8.39 21.23
CA ILE A 561 28.22 -8.41 20.56
C ILE A 561 28.50 -8.68 19.08
N LYS A 562 27.89 -9.73 18.52
CA LYS A 562 27.91 -9.98 17.07
C LYS A 562 26.82 -9.22 16.37
N GLN A 563 25.64 -9.16 16.99
CA GLN A 563 24.48 -8.47 16.45
C GLN A 563 23.64 -7.92 17.60
N PHE A 564 23.14 -6.70 17.45
CA PHE A 564 22.16 -6.12 18.34
C PHE A 564 21.18 -5.26 17.54
N ASN A 565 19.91 -5.65 17.58
CA ASN A 565 18.83 -4.93 16.92
C ASN A 565 17.84 -4.49 18.00
N SER A 566 17.39 -3.25 17.95
CA SER A 566 16.31 -2.77 18.81
C SER A 566 15.37 -1.87 18.03
N ASN A 567 14.07 -2.03 18.29
CA ASN A 567 13.01 -1.21 17.74
C ASN A 567 12.11 -0.76 18.89
N ILE A 568 11.78 0.52 18.89
CA ILE A 568 10.75 1.11 19.74
C ILE A 568 9.73 1.81 18.86
N ASN A 569 8.47 1.50 19.08
CA ASN A 569 7.35 2.13 18.40
C ASN A 569 6.37 2.66 19.43
N PHE A 570 6.07 3.95 19.33
CA PHE A 570 5.05 4.62 20.12
C PHE A 570 3.98 5.21 19.19
N SER A 571 2.72 4.86 19.42
CA SER A 571 1.59 5.31 18.60
C SER A 571 0.47 5.86 19.48
N TYR A 572 0.06 7.10 19.22
CA TYR A 572 -1.05 7.76 19.91
C TYR A 572 -1.91 8.54 18.90
N GLY A 573 -3.12 8.03 18.62
CA GLY A 573 -4.00 8.58 17.58
C GLY A 573 -3.36 8.51 16.19
N LYS A 574 -3.14 9.67 15.55
CA LYS A 574 -2.45 9.78 14.25
C LYS A 574 -0.93 9.94 14.39
N LEU A 575 -0.41 10.14 15.60
CA LEU A 575 1.02 10.33 15.84
C LEU A 575 1.72 8.98 16.01
N SER A 576 2.80 8.78 15.28
CA SER A 576 3.65 7.59 15.32
C SER A 576 5.10 8.02 15.45
N LEU A 577 5.78 7.57 16.50
CA LEU A 577 7.21 7.73 16.72
C LEU A 577 7.86 6.37 16.67
N ARG A 578 8.86 6.22 15.80
CA ARG A 578 9.61 4.98 15.62
C ARG A 578 11.11 5.26 15.76
N GLY A 579 11.78 4.46 16.57
CA GLY A 579 13.23 4.44 16.68
C GLY A 579 13.75 3.03 16.40
N ASP A 580 14.74 2.92 15.52
CA ASP A 580 15.42 1.67 15.18
C ASP A 580 16.92 1.84 15.40
N TYR A 581 17.55 0.83 15.99
CA TYR A 581 19.00 0.73 16.10
C TYR A 581 19.44 -0.68 15.69
N THR A 582 20.39 -0.75 14.77
CA THR A 582 20.94 -2.00 14.24
C THR A 582 22.45 -1.93 14.35
N TYR A 583 23.04 -2.94 14.97
CA TYR A 583 24.47 -3.18 15.02
C TYR A 583 24.74 -4.59 14.53
N ASP A 584 25.59 -4.75 13.52
CA ASP A 584 25.97 -6.05 12.98
C ASP A 584 27.47 -6.10 12.67
N LYS A 585 28.16 -7.03 13.31
CA LYS A 585 29.58 -7.34 13.10
C LYS A 585 29.79 -8.72 12.47
N SER A 586 28.71 -9.46 12.22
CA SER A 586 28.73 -10.76 11.56
C SER A 586 28.90 -10.66 10.05
N ILE A 587 28.64 -9.48 9.48
CA ILE A 587 28.95 -9.15 8.09
C ILE A 587 30.46 -8.99 7.97
N GLN A 588 31.16 -10.07 7.61
CA GLN A 588 32.38 -9.91 6.84
C GLN A 588 31.93 -9.33 5.50
N VAL A 589 32.19 -8.04 5.29
CA VAL A 589 32.27 -7.51 3.94
C VAL A 589 33.45 -8.25 3.33
N GLU A 590 33.21 -9.37 2.66
CA GLU A 590 34.15 -9.87 1.67
C GLU A 590 34.28 -8.72 0.67
N SER A 591 35.40 -8.00 0.77
CA SER A 591 35.82 -7.07 -0.28
C SER A 591 35.82 -7.88 -1.58
N LEU A 592 34.90 -7.51 -2.48
CA LEU A 592 34.85 -7.99 -3.86
C LEU A 592 36.22 -7.86 -4.55
#